data_AF-A0A7C5I450-F1
#
_entry.id   AF-A0A7C5I450-F1
#
_cell.length_a   1.000
_cell.length_b   1.000
_cell.length_c   1.000
_cell.angle_alpha   90.00
_cell.angle_beta   90.00
_cell.angle_gamma   90.00
#
_symmetry.space_group_name_H-M   'P 1'
#
loop_
_entity.id
_entity.type
_entity.pdbx_description
1 polymer ?
#
loop_
_entity_poly.entity_id
_entity_poly.type
_entity_poly.pdbx_seq_one_letter_code
_entity_poly.pdbx_strand_id
1 'polypeptide(L)'
;FIIDYVRHRIDLGNLKILARIKYMQLSKEKLESVLMDGGFIQTDRIMDFYDLSYSDINERLKHSPYFEVWSKGIDAFQEKESFVEMEKFFEDFLMRYLRKAGYIVFGPEPIFAYVLAKRKELDLFRIVGVGKMNRIPAEILKNRISETYV
;
A
#
# COMPACT_ATOMS: atom_id res chain seq x y z
N PHE A 1 10.25 6.53 13.73
CA PHE A 1 8.86 6.81 13.29
C PHE A 1 8.77 7.40 11.88
N ILE A 2 9.14 8.67 11.64
CA ILE A 2 8.94 9.29 10.31
C ILE A 2 9.71 8.55 9.23
N ILE A 3 10.99 8.26 9.49
CA ILE A 3 11.82 7.46 8.59
C ILE A 3 11.14 6.12 8.32
N ASP A 4 10.81 5.37 9.37
CA ASP A 4 10.16 4.05 9.25
C ASP A 4 8.83 4.10 8.49
N TYR A 5 8.02 5.15 8.67
CA TYR A 5 6.80 5.36 7.88
C TYR A 5 7.12 5.49 6.38
N VAL A 6 8.14 6.27 6.03
CA VAL A 6 8.60 6.41 4.64
C VAL A 6 9.13 5.08 4.12
N ARG A 7 9.90 4.33 4.92
CA ARG A 7 10.41 3.00 4.54
C ARG A 7 9.28 2.00 4.29
N HIS A 8 8.26 1.96 5.15
CA HIS A 8 7.06 1.16 4.94
C HIS A 8 6.32 1.55 3.67
N ARG A 9 6.21 2.85 3.38
CA ARG A 9 5.57 3.36 2.17
C ARG A 9 6.35 2.96 0.91
N ILE A 10 7.67 2.97 0.96
CA ILE A 10 8.54 2.50 -0.12
C ILE A 10 8.32 1.00 -0.35
N ASP A 11 8.39 0.17 0.69
CA ASP A 11 8.21 -1.27 0.56
C ASP A 11 6.85 -1.64 -0.03
N LEU A 12 5.76 -1.09 0.50
CA LEU A 12 4.41 -1.32 -0.03
C LEU A 12 4.26 -0.79 -1.47
N GLY A 13 4.92 0.32 -1.78
CA GLY A 13 5.00 0.85 -3.14
C GLY A 13 5.69 -0.13 -4.10
N ASN A 14 6.84 -0.67 -3.72
CA ASN A 14 7.58 -1.63 -4.52
C ASN A 14 6.84 -2.97 -4.66
N LEU A 15 6.19 -3.46 -3.60
CA LEU A 15 5.34 -4.65 -3.66
C LEU A 15 4.18 -4.44 -4.65
N LYS A 16 3.52 -3.28 -4.62
CA LYS A 16 2.47 -2.93 -5.59
C LYS A 16 3.02 -2.90 -7.03
N ILE A 17 4.20 -2.31 -7.23
CA ILE A 17 4.87 -2.26 -8.52
C ILE A 17 5.15 -3.68 -9.03
N LEU A 18 5.73 -4.54 -8.20
CA LEU A 18 5.99 -5.95 -8.49
C LEU A 18 4.72 -6.67 -8.96
N ALA A 19 3.62 -6.54 -8.20
CA ALA A 19 2.36 -7.19 -8.54
C ALA A 19 1.82 -6.73 -9.90
N ARG A 20 1.86 -5.42 -10.18
CA ARG A 20 1.40 -4.86 -11.47
C ARG A 20 2.27 -5.31 -12.63
N ILE A 21 3.59 -5.30 -12.46
CA ILE A 21 4.54 -5.71 -13.50
C ILE A 21 4.36 -7.18 -13.84
N LYS A 22 4.24 -8.06 -12.83
CA LYS A 22 3.96 -9.48 -13.05
C LYS A 22 2.63 -9.69 -13.77
N TYR A 23 1.57 -8.99 -13.37
CA TYR A 23 0.28 -9.07 -14.04
C TYR A 23 0.33 -8.61 -15.51
N MET A 24 1.03 -7.51 -15.78
CA MET A 24 1.20 -6.97 -17.13
C MET A 24 2.22 -7.74 -17.96
N GLN A 25 2.89 -8.75 -17.39
CA GLN A 25 3.96 -9.54 -18.04
C GLN A 25 5.08 -8.66 -18.60
N LEU A 26 5.39 -7.55 -17.90
CA LEU A 26 6.48 -6.66 -18.27
C LEU A 26 7.81 -7.22 -17.77
N SER A 27 8.91 -6.89 -18.45
CA SER A 27 10.21 -7.50 -18.21
C SER A 27 10.81 -7.21 -16.82
N LYS A 28 11.77 -8.04 -16.41
CA LYS A 28 12.50 -7.89 -15.15
C LYS A 28 13.30 -6.59 -15.10
N GLU A 29 13.87 -6.17 -16.24
CA GLU A 29 14.57 -4.88 -16.38
C GLU A 29 13.60 -3.71 -16.16
N LYS A 30 12.32 -3.87 -16.56
CA LYS A 30 11.32 -2.85 -16.29
C LYS A 30 11.07 -2.71 -14.81
N LEU A 31 11.02 -3.80 -14.04
CA LEU A 31 10.92 -3.77 -12.58
C LEU A 31 12.10 -3.02 -11.97
N GLU A 32 13.32 -3.41 -12.32
CA GLU A 32 14.55 -2.79 -11.82
C GLU A 32 14.54 -1.26 -12.02
N SER A 33 14.13 -0.80 -13.20
CA SER A 33 14.11 0.62 -13.54
C SER A 33 13.15 1.50 -12.73
N VAL A 34 12.19 0.90 -12.01
CA VAL A 34 11.14 1.63 -11.28
C VAL A 34 11.10 1.35 -9.78
N LEU A 35 11.91 0.41 -9.29
CA LEU A 35 12.02 0.14 -7.86
C LEU A 35 12.61 1.35 -7.14
N MET A 36 12.12 1.60 -5.93
CA MET A 36 12.59 2.67 -5.06
C MET A 36 13.45 2.09 -3.93
N ASP A 37 14.64 2.66 -3.73
CA ASP A 37 15.52 2.29 -2.62
C ASP A 37 15.07 2.90 -1.28
N GLY A 38 15.65 2.39 -0.18
CA GLY A 38 15.48 2.95 1.17
C GLY A 38 14.41 2.26 2.01
N GLY A 39 13.70 1.28 1.47
CA GLY A 39 12.76 0.43 2.21
C GLY A 39 13.38 -0.43 3.31
N PHE A 40 12.57 -1.25 3.99
CA PHE A 40 13.08 -2.35 4.83
C PHE A 40 13.43 -3.57 3.98
N ILE A 41 12.76 -3.74 2.83
CA ILE A 41 13.09 -4.78 1.86
C ILE A 41 14.06 -4.17 0.85
N GLN A 42 15.24 -4.77 0.74
CA GLN A 42 16.22 -4.40 -0.29
C GLN A 42 15.65 -4.67 -1.69
N THR A 43 15.96 -3.80 -2.63
CA THR A 43 15.49 -3.89 -4.02
C THR A 43 15.89 -5.22 -4.66
N ASP A 44 17.11 -5.71 -4.41
CA ASP A 44 17.56 -7.05 -4.84
C ASP A 44 16.62 -8.18 -4.37
N ARG A 45 16.14 -8.12 -3.13
CA ARG A 45 15.19 -9.13 -2.62
C ARG A 45 13.84 -9.04 -3.32
N ILE A 46 13.41 -7.84 -3.72
CA ILE A 46 12.17 -7.66 -4.51
C ILE A 46 12.38 -8.18 -5.94
N MET A 47 13.57 -8.01 -6.50
CA MET A 47 13.94 -8.57 -7.81
C MET A 47 13.92 -10.09 -7.81
N ASP A 48 14.31 -10.73 -6.70
CA ASP A 48 14.20 -12.19 -6.54
C ASP A 48 12.74 -12.68 -6.57
N PHE A 49 11.78 -11.83 -6.19
CA PHE A 49 10.36 -12.19 -6.22
C PHE A 49 9.76 -12.18 -7.63
N TYR A 50 10.43 -11.57 -8.61
CA TYR A 50 9.91 -11.46 -9.97
C TYR A 50 9.67 -12.82 -10.63
N ASP A 51 10.52 -13.81 -10.35
CA ASP A 51 10.41 -15.15 -10.94
C ASP A 51 9.55 -16.13 -10.11
N LEU A 52 9.15 -15.72 -8.90
CA LEU A 52 8.39 -16.56 -7.96
C LEU A 52 6.88 -16.56 -8.24
N SER A 53 6.17 -17.61 -7.83
CA SER A 53 4.71 -17.58 -7.80
C SER A 53 4.21 -16.67 -6.66
N TYR A 54 2.95 -16.21 -6.72
CA TYR A 54 2.40 -15.42 -5.61
C TYR A 54 2.39 -16.19 -4.27
N SER A 55 2.19 -17.51 -4.31
CA SER A 55 2.27 -18.37 -3.12
C SER A 55 3.68 -18.40 -2.53
N ASP A 56 4.71 -18.48 -3.38
CA ASP A 56 6.10 -18.46 -2.92
C ASP A 56 6.45 -17.08 -2.32
N ILE A 57 5.96 -15.99 -2.92
CA ILE A 57 6.13 -14.63 -2.38
C ILE A 57 5.46 -14.52 -1.00
N ASN A 58 4.26 -15.10 -0.81
CA ASN A 58 3.60 -15.15 0.50
C ASN A 58 4.49 -15.82 1.55
N GLU A 59 5.11 -16.96 1.23
CA GLU A 59 6.01 -17.65 2.16
C GLU A 59 7.27 -16.81 2.45
N ARG A 60 7.84 -16.12 1.45
CA ARG A 60 8.97 -15.19 1.65
C ARG A 60 8.61 -14.01 2.55
N LEU A 61 7.36 -13.54 2.50
CA LEU A 61 6.88 -12.43 3.29
C LEU A 61 6.29 -12.84 4.64
N LYS A 62 6.19 -14.13 4.97
CA LYS A 62 5.53 -14.65 6.17
C LYS A 62 5.96 -14.01 7.49
N HIS A 63 7.23 -13.68 7.62
CA HIS A 63 7.79 -13.01 8.81
C HIS A 63 7.91 -11.49 8.67
N SER A 64 7.50 -10.94 7.53
CA SER A 64 7.44 -9.52 7.27
C SER A 64 6.14 -8.92 7.83
N PRO A 65 6.14 -7.66 8.30
CA PRO A 65 4.92 -6.96 8.66
C PRO A 65 3.91 -6.83 7.50
N TYR A 66 4.33 -7.07 6.26
CA TYR A 66 3.49 -6.94 5.07
C TYR A 66 2.72 -8.21 4.71
N PHE A 67 3.00 -9.36 5.35
CA PHE A 67 2.39 -10.66 5.00
C PHE A 67 0.87 -10.57 4.87
N GLU A 68 0.20 -10.08 5.91
CA GLU A 68 -1.26 -10.08 5.98
C GLU A 68 -1.88 -9.23 4.87
N VAL A 69 -1.37 -8.01 4.67
CA VAL A 69 -1.92 -7.08 3.67
C VAL A 69 -1.57 -7.48 2.24
N TRP A 70 -0.40 -8.11 2.04
CA TRP A 70 -0.01 -8.67 0.76
C TRP A 70 -0.87 -9.88 0.39
N SER A 71 -1.01 -10.86 1.29
CA SER A 71 -1.80 -12.07 1.05
C SER A 71 -3.25 -11.72 0.74
N LYS A 72 -3.91 -10.92 1.61
CA LYS A 72 -5.28 -10.45 1.37
C LYS A 72 -5.41 -9.65 0.06
N GLY A 73 -4.41 -8.84 -0.25
CA GLY A 73 -4.37 -8.06 -1.48
C GLY A 73 -4.29 -8.94 -2.74
N ILE A 74 -3.48 -10.00 -2.71
CA ILE A 74 -3.37 -10.97 -3.81
C ILE A 74 -4.64 -11.78 -3.96
N ASP A 75 -5.22 -12.28 -2.86
CA ASP A 75 -6.47 -13.05 -2.90
C ASP A 75 -7.60 -12.22 -3.54
N ALA A 76 -7.77 -10.97 -3.08
CA ALA A 76 -8.77 -10.05 -3.64
C ALA A 76 -8.47 -9.68 -5.10
N PHE A 77 -7.19 -9.54 -5.45
CA PHE A 77 -6.78 -9.28 -6.83
C PHE A 77 -7.10 -10.46 -7.77
N GLN A 78 -6.84 -11.69 -7.34
CA GLN A 78 -7.13 -12.90 -8.11
C GLN A 78 -8.63 -13.13 -8.28
N GLU A 79 -9.43 -12.79 -7.26
CA GLU A 79 -10.89 -12.92 -7.30
C GLU A 79 -11.54 -11.86 -8.21
N LYS A 80 -11.08 -10.61 -8.15
CA LYS A 80 -11.79 -9.45 -8.72
C LYS A 80 -11.08 -8.81 -9.92
N GLU A 81 -9.92 -9.35 -10.31
CA GLU A 81 -9.02 -8.79 -11.32
C GLU A 81 -8.75 -7.29 -11.14
N SER A 82 -8.59 -6.86 -9.88
CA SER A 82 -8.49 -5.44 -9.53
C SER A 82 -7.55 -5.20 -8.36
N PHE A 83 -6.65 -4.23 -8.50
CA PHE A 83 -5.72 -3.82 -7.45
C PHE A 83 -6.34 -2.91 -6.39
N VAL A 84 -7.62 -2.53 -6.53
CA VAL A 84 -8.26 -1.52 -5.66
C VAL A 84 -8.23 -1.96 -4.19
N GLU A 85 -8.54 -3.22 -3.89
CA GLU A 85 -8.55 -3.71 -2.51
C GLU A 85 -7.15 -3.90 -1.94
N MET A 86 -6.19 -4.38 -2.76
CA MET A 86 -4.78 -4.40 -2.37
C MET A 86 -4.28 -3.00 -1.99
N GLU A 87 -4.56 -1.99 -2.82
CA GLU A 87 -4.18 -0.61 -2.55
C GLU A 87 -4.83 -0.11 -1.26
N LYS A 88 -6.09 -0.44 -1.03
CA LYS A 88 -6.78 -0.13 0.23
C LYS A 88 -6.08 -0.77 1.42
N PHE A 89 -5.75 -2.06 1.39
CA PHE A 89 -5.08 -2.73 2.52
C PHE A 89 -3.70 -2.13 2.82
N PHE A 90 -2.97 -1.69 1.79
CA PHE A 90 -1.67 -1.03 1.96
C PHE A 90 -1.82 0.35 2.60
N GLU A 91 -2.84 1.11 2.17
CA GLU A 91 -3.17 2.40 2.78
C GLU A 91 -3.65 2.24 4.23
N ASP A 92 -4.45 1.22 4.52
CA ASP A 92 -4.89 0.89 5.89
C ASP A 92 -3.69 0.55 6.78
N PHE A 93 -2.73 -0.23 6.29
CA PHE A 93 -1.47 -0.51 7.00
C PHE A 93 -0.73 0.78 7.35
N LEU A 94 -0.54 1.67 6.38
CA LEU A 94 0.15 2.94 6.58
C LEU A 94 -0.61 3.84 7.56
N MET A 95 -1.94 3.85 7.50
CA MET A 95 -2.77 4.61 8.44
C MET A 95 -2.66 4.08 9.86
N ARG A 96 -2.71 2.76 10.06
CA ARG A 96 -2.49 2.13 11.38
C ARG A 96 -1.10 2.41 11.93
N TYR A 97 -0.07 2.42 11.07
CA TYR A 97 1.26 2.86 11.47
C TYR A 97 1.24 4.34 11.88
N LEU A 98 0.59 5.19 11.08
CA LEU A 98 0.53 6.64 11.30
C LEU A 98 -0.13 7.00 12.65
N ARG A 99 -1.21 6.30 13.02
CA ARG A 99 -1.92 6.47 14.30
C ARG A 99 -1.04 6.27 15.52
N LYS A 100 0.06 5.51 15.42
CA LYS A 100 1.01 5.32 16.54
C LYS A 100 1.70 6.61 16.97
N ALA A 101 1.74 7.64 16.10
CA ALA A 101 2.23 8.96 16.48
C ALA A 101 1.43 9.59 17.63
N GLY A 102 0.16 9.20 17.84
CA GLY A 102 -0.64 9.67 18.97
C GLY A 102 -0.08 9.27 20.35
N TYR A 103 0.80 8.27 20.42
CA TYR A 103 1.48 7.87 21.65
C TYR A 103 2.82 8.62 21.87
N ILE A 104 3.26 9.43 20.90
CA ILE A 104 4.51 10.20 20.99
C ILE A 104 4.18 11.57 21.58
N VAL A 105 4.68 11.83 22.79
CA VAL A 105 4.34 13.05 23.54
C VAL A 105 5.10 14.28 23.03
N PHE A 106 6.35 14.11 22.63
CA PHE A 106 7.22 15.19 22.16
C PHE A 106 7.86 14.83 20.83
N GLY A 107 7.89 15.78 19.91
CA GLY A 107 8.56 15.64 18.62
C GLY A 107 7.69 16.09 17.43
N PRO A 108 8.27 16.08 16.21
CA PRO A 108 7.53 16.43 14.99
C PRO A 108 6.51 15.37 14.56
N GLU A 109 6.56 14.16 15.13
CA GLU A 109 5.76 12.99 14.70
C GLU A 109 4.25 13.22 14.77
N PRO A 110 3.66 13.78 15.85
CA PRO A 110 2.21 14.00 15.91
C PRO A 110 1.75 15.02 14.86
N ILE A 111 2.54 16.07 14.62
CA ILE A 111 2.25 17.09 13.60
C ILE A 111 2.34 16.47 12.20
N PHE A 112 3.40 15.71 11.93
CA PHE A 112 3.58 14.98 10.67
C PHE A 112 2.41 14.02 10.41
N ALA A 113 2.02 13.24 11.41
CA ALA A 113 0.90 12.32 11.32
C ALA A 113 -0.42 13.06 11.03
N TYR A 114 -0.70 14.14 11.76
CA TYR A 114 -1.89 14.96 11.53
C TYR A 114 -1.97 15.48 10.10
N VAL A 115 -0.89 16.07 9.58
CA VAL A 115 -0.86 16.63 8.22
C VAL A 115 -1.12 15.56 7.16
N LEU A 116 -0.46 14.40 7.27
CA LEU A 116 -0.66 13.31 6.32
C LEU A 116 -2.08 12.73 6.40
N ALA A 117 -2.63 12.60 7.60
CA ALA A 117 -3.99 12.11 7.75
C ALA A 117 -5.03 13.10 7.20
N LYS A 118 -4.82 14.41 7.39
CA LYS A 118 -5.67 15.45 6.77
C LYS A 118 -5.59 15.43 5.25
N ARG A 119 -4.40 15.24 4.68
CA ARG A 119 -4.26 15.05 3.22
C ARG A 119 -5.05 13.82 2.76
N LYS A 120 -4.96 12.70 3.47
CA LYS A 120 -5.69 11.49 3.12
C LYS A 120 -7.21 11.67 3.18
N GLU A 121 -7.72 12.35 4.21
CA GLU A 121 -9.16 12.67 4.33
C GLU A 121 -9.65 13.51 3.13
N LEU A 122 -8.86 14.50 2.69
CA LEU A 122 -9.19 15.30 1.51
C LEU A 122 -9.19 14.46 0.23
N ASP A 123 -8.26 13.52 0.09
CA ASP A 123 -8.23 12.61 -1.06
C ASP A 123 -9.44 11.66 -1.07
N LEU A 124 -9.85 11.13 0.09
CA LEU A 124 -11.07 10.33 0.22
C LEU A 124 -12.34 11.15 -0.09
N PHE A 125 -12.41 12.39 0.40
CA PHE A 125 -13.50 13.30 0.07
C PHE A 125 -13.57 13.56 -1.44
N ARG A 126 -12.42 13.74 -2.10
CA ARG A 126 -12.35 13.90 -3.56
C ARG A 126 -12.86 12.65 -4.30
N ILE A 127 -12.48 11.44 -3.86
CA ILE A 127 -12.98 10.19 -4.43
C ILE A 127 -14.51 10.13 -4.36
N VAL A 128 -15.08 10.44 -3.19
CA VAL A 128 -16.53 10.47 -3.01
C VAL A 128 -17.19 11.54 -3.87
N GLY A 129 -16.64 12.75 -3.90
CA GLY A 129 -17.16 13.88 -4.68
C GLY A 129 -17.19 13.58 -6.18
N VAL A 130 -16.05 13.17 -6.75
CA VAL A 130 -15.96 12.77 -8.17
C VAL A 130 -16.86 11.58 -8.46
N GLY A 131 -16.90 10.59 -7.57
CA GLY A 131 -17.78 9.43 -7.68
C GLY A 131 -19.25 9.81 -7.77
N LYS A 132 -19.72 10.70 -6.89
CA LYS A 132 -21.10 11.19 -6.90
C LYS A 132 -21.43 12.02 -8.14
N MET A 133 -20.52 12.89 -8.58
CA MET A 133 -20.71 13.67 -9.82
C MET A 133 -20.89 12.76 -11.03
N ASN A 134 -20.17 11.64 -11.06
CA ASN A 134 -20.24 10.63 -12.13
C ASN A 134 -21.27 9.53 -11.86
N ARG A 135 -22.13 9.68 -10.85
CA ARG A 135 -23.19 8.71 -10.48
C ARG A 135 -22.67 7.28 -10.27
N ILE A 136 -21.45 7.12 -9.76
CA ILE A 136 -20.88 5.82 -9.42
C ILE A 136 -21.67 5.23 -8.24
N PRO A 137 -22.07 3.94 -8.30
CA PRO A 137 -22.75 3.26 -7.20
C PRO A 137 -21.98 3.36 -5.87
N ALA A 138 -22.72 3.58 -4.78
CA ALA A 138 -22.12 3.77 -3.46
C ALA A 138 -21.30 2.56 -2.98
N GLU A 139 -21.70 1.35 -3.38
CA GLU A 139 -21.01 0.10 -3.07
C GLU A 139 -19.60 0.07 -3.67
N ILE A 140 -19.45 0.50 -4.92
CA ILE A 140 -18.15 0.60 -5.60
C ILE A 140 -17.28 1.66 -4.92
N LEU A 141 -17.88 2.78 -4.49
CA LEU A 141 -17.15 3.83 -3.78
C LEU A 141 -16.66 3.36 -2.42
N LYS A 142 -17.46 2.59 -1.67
CA LYS A 142 -17.07 2.03 -0.35
C LYS A 142 -15.80 1.18 -0.44
N ASN A 143 -15.62 0.42 -1.52
CA ASN A 143 -14.43 -0.40 -1.72
C ASN A 143 -13.15 0.43 -1.95
N ARG A 144 -13.29 1.72 -2.30
CA ARG A 144 -12.17 2.66 -2.51
C ARG A 144 -11.84 3.49 -1.28
N ILE A 145 -12.65 3.41 -0.22
CA ILE A 145 -12.42 4.16 1.02
C ILE A 145 -11.59 3.30 1.98
N SER A 146 -10.39 3.77 2.30
CA SER A 146 -9.49 3.22 3.31
C SER A 146 -9.85 3.74 4.72
N GLU A 147 -9.24 3.15 5.74
CA GLU A 147 -9.25 3.66 7.11
C GLU A 147 -8.81 5.14 7.15
N THR A 148 -9.43 5.88 8.07
CA THR A 148 -9.06 7.28 8.38
C THR A 148 -8.18 7.32 9.62
N TYR A 149 -7.82 8.50 10.11
CA TYR A 149 -6.97 8.63 11.29
C TYR A 149 -7.69 8.38 12.62
N VAL A 150 -9.00 8.63 12.65
CA VAL A 150 -9.85 8.56 13.86
C VAL A 150 -10.52 7.21 13.94
#